data_AF-A0A0P1MNS7-F1
#
_entry.id   AF-A0A0P1MNS7-F1
#
_cell.length_a   1.000
_cell.length_b   1.000
_cell.length_c   1.000
_cell.angle_alpha   90.00
_cell.angle_beta   90.00
_cell.angle_gamma   90.00
#
_symmetry.space_group_name_H-M   'P 1'
#
loop_
_entity.id
_entity.type
_entity.pdbx_description
1 polymer ?
#
loop_
_entity_poly.entity_id
_entity_poly.type
_entity_poly.pdbx_seq_one_letter_code
_entity_poly.pdbx_strand_id
1 'polypeptide(L)'
;MDISLNLKKEIPTVDKIIDETWKSVNPSLQDVEENFGNFLLKFDLEATNIFKRYERKILRRLAEKWIENQKEEIKEKFRKILRQPDWKSFIEEASKLFEEFGILVQNLEKILGNMRKARGGKTFEKVVAKALNFIGVSCEIPKGKASKKLRRIDIVIPSVGVALRTPDKAIFLTCKRTLRERWKQEVPSAGPNRRVYLITIDEELSENKAREINEKGLIAFVRDELKESKFKNFHCIRKLSDLPREVGKL
;
A
#
# COMPACT_ATOMS: atom_id res chain seq x y z
N MET A 1 24.47 -0.66 -18.10
CA MET A 1 23.41 -1.35 -17.34
C MET A 1 22.88 -0.34 -16.32
N ASP A 2 21.61 0.06 -16.40
CA ASP A 2 21.04 1.14 -15.58
C ASP A 2 21.17 0.83 -14.08
N ILE A 3 22.02 1.61 -13.39
CA ILE A 3 22.36 1.46 -11.96
C ILE A 3 21.06 1.41 -11.13
N SER A 4 20.05 2.19 -11.53
CA SER A 4 18.76 2.31 -10.88
C SER A 4 17.95 1.00 -10.90
N LEU A 5 18.01 0.25 -12.00
CA LEU A 5 17.27 -1.01 -12.19
C LEU A 5 17.83 -2.14 -11.31
N ASN A 6 19.14 -2.17 -11.09
CA ASN A 6 19.77 -3.18 -10.23
C ASN A 6 19.51 -2.92 -8.75
N LEU A 7 19.55 -1.65 -8.32
CA LEU A 7 19.32 -1.27 -6.92
C LEU A 7 17.87 -1.55 -6.46
N LYS A 8 16.90 -1.57 -7.38
CA LYS A 8 15.51 -1.95 -7.08
C LYS A 8 15.39 -3.31 -6.40
N LYS A 9 16.28 -4.27 -6.72
CA LYS A 9 16.26 -5.63 -6.16
C LYS A 9 16.58 -5.66 -4.67
N GLU A 10 17.19 -4.60 -4.14
CA GLU A 10 17.56 -4.48 -2.73
C GLU A 10 16.39 -4.04 -1.85
N ILE A 11 15.28 -3.60 -2.45
CA ILE A 11 14.07 -3.27 -1.70
C ILE A 11 13.40 -4.58 -1.27
N PRO A 12 13.16 -4.77 0.03
CA PRO A 12 12.56 -5.99 0.57
C PRO A 12 11.22 -6.30 -0.08
N THR A 13 10.81 -7.57 -0.10
CA THR A 13 9.47 -7.95 -0.59
C THR A 13 8.37 -7.37 0.30
N VAL A 14 7.12 -7.35 -0.21
CA VAL A 14 5.95 -6.96 0.59
C VAL A 14 5.85 -7.83 1.85
N ASP A 15 6.05 -9.14 1.73
CA ASP A 15 5.99 -10.05 2.87
C ASP A 15 7.05 -9.73 3.93
N LYS A 16 8.29 -9.44 3.51
CA LYS A 16 9.35 -9.04 4.44
C LYS A 16 9.02 -7.74 5.18
N ILE A 17 8.43 -6.75 4.49
CA ILE A 17 7.97 -5.51 5.13
C ILE A 17 6.86 -5.81 6.15
N ILE A 18 5.89 -6.65 5.79
CA ILE A 18 4.81 -7.05 6.69
C ILE A 18 5.37 -7.74 7.94
N ASP A 19 6.34 -8.64 7.78
CA ASP A 19 6.90 -9.37 8.92
C ASP A 19 7.75 -8.48 9.83
N GLU A 20 8.57 -7.58 9.27
CA GLU A 20 9.26 -6.55 10.07
C GLU A 20 8.26 -5.64 10.80
N THR A 21 7.20 -5.21 10.11
CA THR A 21 6.17 -4.34 10.69
C THR A 21 5.41 -5.07 11.80
N TRP A 22 5.04 -6.33 11.59
CA TRP A 22 4.33 -7.13 12.59
C TRP A 22 5.17 -7.31 13.86
N LYS A 23 6.47 -7.58 13.72
CA LYS A 23 7.41 -7.66 14.85
C LYS A 23 7.56 -6.32 15.56
N SER A 24 7.59 -5.21 14.81
CA SER A 24 7.74 -3.87 15.38
C SER A 24 6.48 -3.37 16.08
N VAL A 25 5.31 -3.64 15.52
CA VAL A 25 4.01 -3.27 16.10
C VAL A 25 3.67 -4.17 17.30
N ASN A 26 4.06 -5.45 17.21
CA ASN A 26 3.84 -6.49 18.22
C ASN A 26 2.40 -6.50 18.77
N PRO A 27 1.38 -6.71 17.90
CA PRO A 27 -0.01 -6.57 18.31
C PRO A 27 -0.46 -7.69 19.27
N SER A 28 -1.26 -7.34 20.28
CA SER A 28 -2.01 -8.32 21.06
C SER A 28 -3.30 -8.74 20.35
N LEU A 29 -3.90 -9.86 20.76
CA LEU A 29 -5.20 -10.30 20.25
C LEU A 29 -6.27 -9.23 20.48
N GLN A 30 -6.32 -8.67 21.70
CA GLN A 30 -7.26 -7.62 22.07
C GLN A 30 -7.10 -6.36 21.21
N ASP A 31 -5.86 -5.95 20.92
CA ASP A 31 -5.61 -4.80 20.05
C ASP A 31 -6.22 -4.99 18.65
N VAL A 32 -6.15 -6.21 18.11
CA VAL A 32 -6.67 -6.51 16.78
C VAL A 32 -8.18 -6.71 16.81
N GLU A 33 -8.74 -7.39 17.82
CA GLU A 33 -10.18 -7.63 17.92
C GLU A 33 -10.99 -6.37 18.20
N GLU A 34 -10.59 -5.60 19.21
CA GLU A 34 -11.37 -4.46 19.71
C GLU A 34 -11.03 -3.16 18.96
N ASN A 35 -9.78 -3.03 18.49
CA ASN A 35 -9.26 -1.80 17.89
C ASN A 35 -8.79 -2.01 16.44
N PHE A 36 -9.45 -2.91 15.70
CA PHE A 36 -9.05 -3.33 14.34
C PHE A 36 -8.72 -2.17 13.38
N GLY A 37 -9.55 -1.13 13.35
CA GLY A 37 -9.32 0.06 12.51
C GLY A 37 -8.02 0.79 12.88
N ASN A 38 -7.83 1.09 14.16
CA ASN A 38 -6.63 1.75 14.67
C ASN A 38 -5.38 0.89 14.49
N PHE A 39 -5.49 -0.43 14.66
CA PHE A 39 -4.42 -1.37 14.37
C PHE A 39 -3.98 -1.26 12.91
N LEU A 40 -4.91 -1.29 11.94
CA LEU A 40 -4.58 -1.17 10.52
C LEU A 40 -3.91 0.17 10.18
N LEU A 41 -4.36 1.27 10.78
CA LEU A 41 -3.76 2.60 10.59
C LEU A 41 -2.32 2.65 11.12
N LYS A 42 -2.11 2.16 12.35
CA LYS A 42 -0.77 2.06 12.96
C LYS A 42 0.16 1.18 12.12
N PHE A 43 -0.36 0.06 11.63
CA PHE A 43 0.40 -0.86 10.78
C PHE A 43 0.79 -0.22 9.45
N ASP A 44 -0.13 0.47 8.77
CA ASP A 44 0.14 1.15 7.49
C ASP A 44 1.19 2.26 7.63
N LEU A 45 1.12 3.03 8.72
CA LEU A 45 2.10 4.05 9.05
C LEU A 45 3.48 3.43 9.29
N GLU A 46 3.57 2.40 10.13
CA GLU A 46 4.85 1.76 10.42
C GLU A 46 5.43 1.08 9.19
N ALA A 47 4.63 0.32 8.42
CA ALA A 47 5.08 -0.28 7.16
C ALA A 47 5.62 0.77 6.17
N THR A 48 4.98 1.94 6.11
CA THR A 48 5.47 3.09 5.31
C THR A 48 6.81 3.60 5.82
N ASN A 49 6.99 3.72 7.14
CA ASN A 49 8.26 4.14 7.74
C ASN A 49 9.38 3.14 7.46
N ILE A 50 9.11 1.84 7.64
CA ILE A 50 10.06 0.78 7.30
C ILE A 50 10.47 0.88 5.84
N PHE A 51 9.51 0.99 4.92
CA PHE A 51 9.78 1.13 3.49
C PHE A 51 10.66 2.35 3.20
N LYS A 52 10.34 3.52 3.75
CA LYS A 52 11.13 4.76 3.60
C LYS A 52 12.58 4.60 4.09
N ARG A 53 12.83 3.80 5.13
CA ARG A 53 14.21 3.48 5.57
C ARG A 53 14.99 2.74 4.48
N TYR A 54 14.36 1.82 3.76
CA TYR A 54 14.99 1.15 2.63
C TYR A 54 15.19 2.09 1.43
N GLU A 55 14.25 2.99 1.15
CA GLU A 55 14.42 4.01 0.10
C GLU A 55 15.65 4.88 0.34
N ARG A 56 15.83 5.38 1.58
CA ARG A 56 17.00 6.18 1.96
C ARG A 56 18.32 5.42 1.77
N LYS A 57 18.35 4.13 2.14
CA LYS A 57 19.54 3.27 1.94
C LYS A 57 19.88 3.13 0.47
N ILE A 58 18.87 3.00 -0.40
CA ILE A 58 19.08 2.85 -1.84
C ILE A 58 19.52 4.15 -2.48
N LEU A 59 18.96 5.29 -2.09
CA LEU A 59 19.41 6.59 -2.59
C LEU A 59 20.89 6.83 -2.27
N ARG A 60 21.31 6.47 -1.05
CA ARG A 60 22.73 6.51 -0.67
C ARG A 60 23.59 5.61 -1.55
N ARG A 61 23.17 4.36 -1.79
CA ARG A 61 23.88 3.42 -2.66
C ARG A 61 23.93 3.87 -4.12
N LEU A 62 22.90 4.57 -4.60
CA LEU A 62 22.90 5.18 -5.93
C LEU A 62 24.01 6.23 -6.03
N ALA A 63 24.12 7.12 -5.03
CA ALA A 63 25.18 8.12 -4.98
C ALA A 63 26.57 7.46 -4.95
N GLU A 64 26.77 6.46 -4.08
CA GLU A 64 28.03 5.71 -3.97
C GLU A 64 28.41 5.07 -5.32
N LYS A 65 27.50 4.33 -5.95
CA LYS A 65 27.76 3.68 -7.25
C LYS A 65 27.97 4.65 -8.40
N TRP A 66 27.27 5.79 -8.39
CA TRP A 66 27.46 6.82 -9.41
C TRP A 66 28.89 7.38 -9.34
N ILE A 67 29.38 7.66 -8.13
CA ILE A 67 30.76 8.12 -7.90
C ILE A 67 31.77 7.04 -8.28
N GLU A 68 31.55 5.79 -7.88
CA GLU A 68 32.48 4.67 -8.15
C GLU A 68 32.62 4.34 -9.64
N ASN A 69 31.51 4.30 -10.38
CA ASN A 69 31.51 3.91 -11.80
C ASN A 69 32.17 4.94 -12.71
N GLN A 70 32.34 6.18 -12.25
CA GLN A 70 32.94 7.28 -13.02
C GLN A 70 34.11 7.90 -12.26
N LYS A 71 34.78 7.13 -11.39
CA LYS A 71 35.72 7.65 -10.39
C LYS A 71 36.74 8.64 -10.95
N GLU A 72 37.38 8.34 -12.08
CA GLU A 72 38.37 9.25 -12.69
C GLU A 72 37.73 10.42 -13.44
N GLU A 73 36.62 10.21 -14.15
CA GLU A 73 35.87 11.27 -14.82
C GLU A 73 35.28 12.28 -13.81
N ILE A 74 34.65 11.79 -12.76
CA ILE A 74 34.07 12.60 -11.67
C ILE A 74 35.18 13.35 -10.91
N LYS A 75 36.32 12.69 -10.62
CA LYS A 75 37.47 13.40 -10.04
C LYS A 75 37.93 14.55 -10.92
N GLU A 76 38.00 14.33 -12.23
CA GLU A 76 38.42 15.37 -13.16
C GLU A 76 37.38 16.49 -13.28
N LYS A 77 36.08 16.16 -13.32
CA LYS A 77 34.98 17.14 -13.21
C LYS A 77 35.10 17.97 -11.93
N PHE A 78 35.34 17.34 -10.77
CA PHE A 78 35.55 18.06 -9.51
C PHE A 78 36.81 18.94 -9.53
N ARG A 79 37.93 18.47 -10.08
CA ARG A 79 39.14 19.31 -10.24
C ARG A 79 38.85 20.52 -11.13
N LYS A 80 38.11 20.34 -12.24
CA LYS A 80 37.69 21.43 -13.12
C LYS A 80 36.81 22.43 -12.38
N ILE A 81 35.84 21.96 -11.58
CA ILE A 81 34.97 22.80 -10.75
C ILE A 81 35.80 23.62 -9.75
N LEU A 82 36.75 22.99 -9.04
CA LEU A 82 37.59 23.66 -8.04
C LEU A 82 38.59 24.66 -8.63
N ARG A 83 38.89 24.58 -9.93
CA ARG A 83 39.80 25.47 -10.65
C ARG A 83 39.11 26.69 -11.29
N GLN A 84 37.80 26.84 -11.11
CA GLN A 84 37.09 27.97 -11.72
C GLN A 84 37.59 29.31 -11.15
N PRO A 85 37.79 30.33 -12.00
CA PRO A 85 38.45 31.57 -11.61
C PRO A 85 37.58 32.47 -10.72
N ASP A 86 36.26 32.29 -10.78
CA ASP A 86 35.29 33.06 -10.02
C ASP A 86 34.11 32.20 -9.55
N TRP A 87 33.37 32.74 -8.58
CA TRP A 87 32.26 32.06 -7.93
C TRP A 87 31.10 31.73 -8.87
N LYS A 88 30.85 32.56 -9.88
CA LYS A 88 29.75 32.33 -10.83
C LYS A 88 30.07 31.14 -11.72
N SER A 89 31.29 31.06 -12.26
CA SER A 89 31.74 29.90 -13.04
C SER A 89 31.83 28.62 -12.20
N PHE A 90 32.22 28.71 -10.93
CA PHE A 90 32.16 27.59 -9.99
C PHE A 90 30.74 27.02 -9.86
N ILE A 91 29.76 27.89 -9.60
CA ILE A 91 28.34 27.48 -9.47
C ILE A 91 27.84 26.84 -10.75
N GLU A 92 28.17 27.41 -11.91
CA GLU A 92 27.69 26.90 -13.20
C GLU A 92 28.19 25.47 -13.47
N GLU A 93 29.49 25.22 -13.29
CA GLU A 93 30.07 23.88 -13.52
C GLU A 93 29.61 22.86 -12.46
N ALA A 94 29.48 23.27 -11.19
CA ALA A 94 28.93 22.41 -10.16
C ALA A 94 27.47 22.05 -10.45
N SER A 95 26.68 23.01 -10.96
CA SER A 95 25.27 22.79 -11.32
C SER A 95 25.11 21.74 -12.41
N LYS A 96 25.98 21.74 -13.43
CA LYS A 96 25.98 20.71 -14.50
C LYS A 96 26.19 19.30 -13.93
N LEU A 97 27.14 19.15 -12.99
CA LEU A 97 27.38 17.86 -12.33
C LEU A 97 26.17 17.41 -11.49
N PHE A 98 25.53 18.33 -10.78
CA PHE A 98 24.32 18.02 -10.02
C PHE A 98 23.11 17.73 -10.91
N GLU A 99 23.02 18.33 -12.10
CA GLU A 99 21.98 18.03 -13.08
C GLU A 99 22.08 16.58 -13.57
N GLU A 100 23.29 16.12 -13.91
CA GLU A 100 23.55 14.71 -14.29
C GLU A 100 23.08 13.73 -13.21
N PHE A 101 23.46 13.98 -11.96
CA PHE A 101 23.02 13.15 -10.83
C PHE A 101 21.50 13.29 -10.58
N GLY A 102 20.97 14.50 -10.75
CA GLY A 102 19.55 14.80 -10.61
C GLY A 102 18.67 13.93 -11.52
N ILE A 103 19.10 13.69 -12.76
CA ILE A 103 18.39 12.80 -13.70
C ILE A 103 18.33 11.36 -13.15
N LEU A 104 19.41 10.85 -12.55
CA LEU A 104 19.43 9.52 -11.93
C LEU A 104 18.49 9.45 -10.73
N VAL A 105 18.49 10.48 -9.88
CA VAL A 105 17.59 10.56 -8.73
C VAL A 105 16.12 10.60 -9.17
N GLN A 106 15.78 11.39 -10.21
CA GLN A 106 14.42 11.44 -10.74
C GLN A 106 13.95 10.09 -11.28
N ASN A 107 14.82 9.37 -12.00
CA ASN A 107 14.51 8.02 -12.49
C ASN A 107 14.28 7.04 -11.33
N LEU A 108 15.13 7.08 -10.31
CA LEU A 108 14.95 6.28 -9.11
C LEU A 108 13.63 6.63 -8.40
N GLU A 109 13.31 7.90 -8.21
CA GLU A 109 12.06 8.35 -7.57
C GLU A 109 10.83 7.91 -8.35
N LYS A 110 10.87 7.93 -9.68
CA LYS A 110 9.79 7.38 -10.50
C LYS A 110 9.58 5.88 -10.25
N ILE A 111 10.67 5.12 -10.16
CA ILE A 111 10.62 3.68 -9.86
C ILE A 111 10.07 3.46 -8.44
N LEU A 112 10.61 4.16 -7.44
CA LEU A 112 10.19 4.09 -6.03
C LEU A 112 8.72 4.49 -5.88
N GLY A 113 8.28 5.57 -6.51
CA GLY A 113 6.89 6.03 -6.52
C GLY A 113 5.91 4.99 -7.07
N ASN A 114 6.27 4.31 -8.15
CA ASN A 114 5.44 3.22 -8.69
C ASN A 114 5.39 2.02 -7.74
N MET A 115 6.51 1.71 -7.07
CA MET A 115 6.53 0.65 -6.06
C MET A 115 5.70 1.01 -4.83
N ARG A 116 5.74 2.26 -4.34
CA ARG A 116 4.90 2.73 -3.23
C ARG A 116 3.42 2.47 -3.52
N LYS A 117 2.96 2.81 -4.75
CA LYS A 117 1.57 2.58 -5.19
C LYS A 117 1.22 1.09 -5.22
N ALA A 118 2.01 0.27 -5.91
CA ALA A 118 1.72 -1.15 -6.07
C ALA A 118 1.83 -1.93 -4.75
N ARG A 119 2.85 -1.63 -3.94
CA ARG A 119 3.14 -2.34 -2.70
C ARG A 119 2.22 -1.88 -1.57
N GLY A 120 1.88 -0.60 -1.48
CA GLY A 120 0.95 -0.11 -0.45
C GLY A 120 -0.41 -0.81 -0.50
N GLY A 121 -0.98 -0.96 -1.70
CA GLY A 121 -2.21 -1.75 -1.88
C GLY A 121 -2.03 -3.20 -1.45
N LYS A 122 -0.95 -3.85 -1.90
CA LYS A 122 -0.71 -5.26 -1.58
C LYS A 122 -0.41 -5.52 -0.11
N THR A 123 0.28 -4.59 0.55
CA THR A 123 0.52 -4.61 2.00
C THR A 123 -0.80 -4.52 2.74
N PHE A 124 -1.68 -3.58 2.33
CA PHE A 124 -2.98 -3.39 2.96
C PHE A 124 -3.88 -4.64 2.83
N GLU A 125 -3.98 -5.24 1.64
CA GLU A 125 -4.71 -6.50 1.42
C GLU A 125 -4.18 -7.62 2.34
N LYS A 126 -2.85 -7.81 2.39
CA LYS A 126 -2.24 -8.89 3.15
C LYS A 126 -2.34 -8.68 4.65
N VAL A 127 -2.23 -7.45 5.16
CA VAL A 127 -2.35 -7.20 6.59
C VAL A 127 -3.78 -7.40 7.06
N VAL A 128 -4.80 -7.01 6.29
CA VAL A 128 -6.21 -7.29 6.63
C VAL A 128 -6.42 -8.80 6.78
N ALA A 129 -5.96 -9.60 5.81
CA ALA A 129 -6.07 -11.06 5.90
C ALA A 129 -5.26 -11.65 7.07
N LYS A 130 -4.04 -11.15 7.32
CA LYS A 130 -3.20 -11.62 8.43
C LYS A 130 -3.83 -11.30 9.79
N ALA A 131 -4.41 -10.11 9.92
CA ALA A 131 -5.05 -9.64 11.15
C ALA A 131 -6.34 -10.42 11.46
N LEU A 132 -7.19 -10.65 10.45
CA LEU A 132 -8.39 -11.47 10.60
C LEU A 132 -8.05 -12.91 11.01
N ASN A 133 -7.08 -13.55 10.34
CA ASN A 133 -6.64 -14.89 10.73
C ASN A 133 -6.02 -14.91 12.13
N PHE A 134 -5.30 -13.85 12.51
CA PHE A 134 -4.70 -13.74 13.85
C PHE A 134 -5.73 -13.75 14.97
N ILE A 135 -6.92 -13.18 14.74
CA ILE A 135 -8.05 -13.18 15.67
C ILE A 135 -9.04 -14.34 15.43
N GLY A 136 -8.61 -15.40 14.74
CA GLY A 136 -9.41 -16.61 14.54
C GLY A 136 -10.46 -16.54 13.42
N VAL A 137 -10.56 -15.44 12.67
CA VAL A 137 -11.43 -15.35 11.49
C VAL A 137 -10.72 -15.99 10.30
N SER A 138 -11.12 -17.22 9.96
CA SER A 138 -10.61 -17.96 8.80
C SER A 138 -10.84 -17.17 7.51
N CYS A 139 -9.76 -16.83 6.80
CA CYS A 139 -9.87 -16.15 5.51
C CYS A 139 -8.70 -16.43 4.58
N GLU A 140 -8.95 -16.37 3.28
CA GLU A 140 -7.96 -16.70 2.23
C GLU A 140 -7.86 -15.60 1.17
N ILE A 141 -6.66 -15.40 0.64
CA ILE A 141 -6.41 -14.57 -0.55
C ILE A 141 -6.45 -15.46 -1.79
N PRO A 142 -7.41 -15.29 -2.72
CA PRO A 142 -7.49 -16.11 -3.93
C PRO A 142 -6.25 -15.97 -4.81
N LYS A 143 -5.72 -17.10 -5.31
CA LYS A 143 -4.56 -17.13 -6.22
C LYS A 143 -4.90 -17.78 -7.56
N GLY A 144 -4.12 -17.46 -8.60
CA GLY A 144 -4.20 -18.13 -9.91
C GLY A 144 -5.60 -18.12 -10.54
N LYS A 145 -6.07 -19.31 -10.95
CA LYS A 145 -7.40 -19.47 -11.59
C LYS A 145 -8.55 -19.06 -10.68
N ALA A 146 -8.44 -19.25 -9.36
CA ALA A 146 -9.49 -18.88 -8.40
C ALA A 146 -9.71 -17.36 -8.36
N SER A 147 -8.62 -16.57 -8.35
CA SER A 147 -8.70 -15.10 -8.40
C SER A 147 -9.48 -14.60 -9.62
N LYS A 148 -9.26 -15.21 -10.80
CA LYS A 148 -10.01 -14.86 -12.02
C LYS A 148 -11.50 -15.22 -11.89
N LYS A 149 -11.82 -16.43 -11.41
CA LYS A 149 -13.22 -16.88 -11.20
C LYS A 149 -13.97 -16.00 -10.20
N LEU A 150 -13.27 -15.52 -9.17
CA LEU A 150 -13.80 -14.62 -8.15
C LEU A 150 -13.73 -13.14 -8.54
N ARG A 151 -13.56 -12.82 -9.83
CA ARG A 151 -13.55 -11.44 -10.36
C ARG A 151 -12.58 -10.51 -9.61
N ARG A 152 -11.41 -11.04 -9.22
CA ARG A 152 -10.35 -10.31 -8.49
C ARG A 152 -10.78 -9.75 -7.13
N ILE A 153 -11.68 -10.44 -6.42
CA ILE A 153 -11.82 -10.24 -4.98
C ILE A 153 -10.48 -10.51 -4.28
N ASP A 154 -10.15 -9.65 -3.30
CA ASP A 154 -8.85 -9.65 -2.63
C ASP A 154 -8.78 -10.71 -1.52
N ILE A 155 -9.85 -10.83 -0.73
CA ILE A 155 -9.96 -11.78 0.40
C ILE A 155 -11.34 -12.42 0.39
N VAL A 156 -11.42 -13.70 0.76
CA VAL A 156 -12.68 -14.42 0.95
C VAL A 156 -12.73 -15.06 2.34
N ILE A 157 -13.93 -15.08 2.91
CA ILE A 157 -14.25 -15.66 4.22
C ILE A 157 -15.38 -16.68 4.03
N PRO A 158 -15.28 -17.92 4.56
CA PRO A 158 -14.14 -18.44 5.30
C PRO A 158 -13.00 -18.97 4.40
N SER A 159 -13.29 -19.37 3.16
CA SER A 159 -12.30 -19.93 2.23
C SER A 159 -12.68 -19.75 0.76
N VAL A 160 -11.70 -19.89 -0.13
CA VAL A 160 -11.88 -19.92 -1.59
C VAL A 160 -12.81 -21.05 -2.02
N GLY A 161 -12.72 -22.21 -1.35
CA GLY A 161 -13.57 -23.35 -1.64
C GLY A 161 -15.05 -23.04 -1.40
N VAL A 162 -15.39 -22.44 -0.26
CA VAL A 162 -16.76 -22.01 0.06
C VAL A 162 -17.21 -20.91 -0.89
N ALA A 163 -16.36 -19.91 -1.13
CA ALA A 163 -16.67 -18.79 -2.04
C ALA A 163 -16.97 -19.22 -3.48
N LEU A 164 -16.39 -20.32 -3.96
CA LEU A 164 -16.64 -20.87 -5.30
C LEU A 164 -17.85 -21.80 -5.36
N ARG A 165 -18.11 -22.60 -4.31
CA ARG A 165 -19.19 -23.60 -4.29
C ARG A 165 -20.52 -23.04 -3.79
N THR A 166 -20.48 -22.26 -2.73
CA THR A 166 -21.66 -21.67 -2.06
C THR A 166 -21.40 -20.19 -1.76
N PRO A 167 -21.43 -19.32 -2.80
CA PRO A 167 -21.05 -17.90 -2.67
C PRO A 167 -21.90 -17.11 -1.67
N ASP A 168 -23.15 -17.51 -1.46
CA ASP A 168 -24.09 -16.95 -0.48
C ASP A 168 -23.64 -17.14 0.98
N LYS A 169 -22.92 -18.24 1.23
CA LYS A 169 -22.30 -18.55 2.53
C LYS A 169 -20.93 -17.93 2.71
N ALA A 170 -20.46 -17.12 1.76
CA ALA A 170 -19.17 -16.44 1.83
C ALA A 170 -19.33 -14.93 1.99
N ILE A 171 -18.31 -14.30 2.58
CA ILE A 171 -18.09 -12.85 2.52
C ILE A 171 -16.88 -12.60 1.63
N PHE A 172 -16.98 -11.58 0.79
CA PHE A 172 -15.96 -11.16 -0.16
C PHE A 172 -15.45 -9.79 0.26
N LEU A 173 -14.16 -9.66 0.53
CA LEU A 173 -13.55 -8.36 0.82
C LEU A 173 -12.76 -7.87 -0.39
N THR A 174 -12.94 -6.60 -0.71
CA THR A 174 -12.01 -5.87 -1.56
C THR A 174 -11.37 -4.76 -0.76
N CYS A 175 -10.06 -4.63 -0.87
CA CYS A 175 -9.26 -3.73 -0.04
C CYS A 175 -8.72 -2.60 -0.89
N LYS A 176 -9.00 -1.36 -0.51
CA LYS A 176 -8.45 -0.16 -1.14
C LYS A 176 -7.84 0.71 -0.06
N ARG A 177 -6.55 0.99 -0.15
CA ARG A 177 -5.88 1.91 0.78
C ARG A 177 -6.45 3.33 0.67
N THR A 178 -6.71 3.78 -0.55
CA THR A 178 -7.38 5.05 -0.87
C THR A 178 -8.41 4.84 -1.99
N LEU A 179 -9.52 5.57 -1.94
CA LEU A 179 -10.64 5.59 -2.87
C LEU A 179 -10.55 6.81 -3.78
N ARG A 180 -9.60 6.75 -4.71
CA ARG A 180 -9.44 7.73 -5.79
C ARG A 180 -10.54 7.61 -6.85
N GLU A 181 -10.57 8.50 -7.84
CA GLU A 181 -11.57 8.54 -8.91
C GLU A 181 -11.80 7.20 -9.65
N ARG A 182 -10.77 6.35 -9.73
CA ARG A 182 -10.81 5.06 -10.42
C ARG A 182 -11.32 3.88 -9.59
N TRP A 183 -11.67 4.09 -8.32
CA TRP A 183 -12.10 3.01 -7.43
C TRP A 183 -13.29 2.21 -8.01
N LYS A 184 -14.21 2.90 -8.70
CA LYS A 184 -15.43 2.33 -9.30
C LYS A 184 -15.16 1.25 -10.36
N GLN A 185 -14.02 1.37 -11.07
CA GLN A 185 -13.61 0.43 -12.11
C GLN A 185 -12.91 -0.81 -11.54
N GLU A 186 -12.24 -0.65 -10.40
CA GLU A 186 -11.43 -1.70 -9.80
C GLU A 186 -12.21 -2.57 -8.81
N VAL A 187 -13.34 -2.07 -8.30
CA VAL A 187 -14.17 -2.75 -7.32
C VAL A 187 -15.34 -3.47 -8.01
N PRO A 188 -15.46 -4.81 -7.85
CA PRO A 188 -16.57 -5.55 -8.42
C PRO A 188 -17.88 -5.12 -7.77
N SER A 189 -18.96 -5.01 -8.56
CA SER A 189 -20.30 -4.81 -8.01
C SER A 189 -20.75 -6.08 -7.28
N ALA A 190 -21.54 -5.93 -6.21
CA ALA A 190 -22.15 -7.07 -5.55
C ALA A 190 -23.10 -7.79 -6.51
N GLY A 191 -22.87 -9.09 -6.69
CA GLY A 191 -23.82 -9.95 -7.40
C GLY A 191 -25.01 -10.30 -6.49
N PRO A 192 -26.09 -10.85 -7.05
CA PRO A 192 -27.21 -11.36 -6.25
C PRO A 192 -26.71 -12.32 -5.16
N ASN A 193 -27.22 -12.15 -3.94
CA ASN A 193 -26.90 -12.98 -2.77
C ASN A 193 -25.40 -13.03 -2.39
N ARG A 194 -24.60 -12.01 -2.74
CA ARG A 194 -23.19 -11.91 -2.32
C ARG A 194 -22.98 -10.74 -1.39
N ARG A 195 -22.37 -11.02 -0.23
CA ARG A 195 -21.92 -9.99 0.71
C ARG A 195 -20.53 -9.52 0.30
N VAL A 196 -20.45 -8.35 -0.34
CA VAL A 196 -19.17 -7.76 -0.76
C VAL A 196 -18.87 -6.52 0.08
N TYR A 197 -17.77 -6.56 0.81
CA TYR A 197 -17.33 -5.48 1.69
C TYR A 197 -16.13 -4.76 1.09
N LEU A 198 -16.19 -3.42 1.05
CA LEU A 198 -15.09 -2.56 0.67
C LEU A 198 -14.36 -2.09 1.93
N ILE A 199 -13.11 -2.52 2.11
CA ILE A 199 -12.29 -2.16 3.27
C ILE A 199 -11.36 -1.02 2.85
N THR A 200 -11.37 0.09 3.60
CA THR A 200 -10.52 1.24 3.29
C THR A 200 -10.07 2.00 4.53
N ILE A 201 -8.83 2.48 4.49
CA ILE A 201 -8.27 3.44 5.46
C ILE A 201 -8.12 4.83 4.83
N ASP A 202 -8.92 5.17 3.82
CA ASP A 202 -8.92 6.52 3.27
C ASP A 202 -9.36 7.54 4.32
N GLU A 203 -8.74 8.71 4.31
CA GLU A 203 -9.08 9.89 5.13
C GLU A 203 -10.23 10.67 4.50
N GLU A 204 -10.44 10.50 3.19
CA GLU A 204 -11.39 11.30 2.44
C GLU A 204 -12.41 10.42 1.72
N LEU A 205 -13.64 10.45 2.23
CA LEU A 205 -14.80 9.92 1.54
C LEU A 205 -15.85 11.02 1.39
N SER A 206 -16.36 11.21 0.17
CA SER A 206 -17.48 12.12 -0.10
C SER A 206 -18.81 11.37 0.01
N GLU A 207 -19.90 12.10 0.28
CA GLU A 207 -21.24 11.50 0.27
C GLU A 207 -21.62 10.92 -1.09
N ASN A 208 -21.20 11.56 -2.18
CA ASN A 208 -21.41 11.03 -3.52
C ASN A 208 -20.73 9.66 -3.69
N LYS A 209 -19.47 9.50 -3.23
CA LYS A 209 -18.81 8.18 -3.23
C LYS A 209 -19.55 7.18 -2.35
N ALA A 210 -20.07 7.58 -1.19
CA ALA A 210 -20.85 6.69 -0.32
C ALA A 210 -22.16 6.22 -0.99
N ARG A 211 -22.84 7.09 -1.73
CA ARG A 211 -24.02 6.72 -2.54
C ARG A 211 -23.64 5.76 -3.68
N GLU A 212 -22.54 6.02 -4.39
CA GLU A 212 -22.03 5.13 -5.44
C GLU A 212 -21.63 3.74 -4.91
N ILE A 213 -21.07 3.66 -3.70
CA ILE A 213 -20.78 2.40 -3.00
C ILE A 213 -22.08 1.62 -2.77
N ASN A 214 -23.13 2.31 -2.31
CA ASN A 214 -24.45 1.72 -2.10
C ASN A 214 -25.09 1.24 -3.41
N GLU A 215 -25.02 2.05 -4.47
CA GLU A 215 -25.51 1.68 -5.82
C GLU A 215 -24.83 0.43 -6.38
N LYS A 216 -23.57 0.19 -6.03
CA LYS A 216 -22.85 -1.05 -6.36
C LYS A 216 -23.21 -2.24 -5.47
N GLY A 217 -24.11 -2.06 -4.49
CA GLY A 217 -24.53 -3.08 -3.53
C GLY A 217 -23.47 -3.43 -2.49
N LEU A 218 -22.52 -2.53 -2.24
CA LEU A 218 -21.40 -2.77 -1.33
C LEU A 218 -21.69 -2.19 0.06
N ILE A 219 -21.07 -2.80 1.07
CA ILE A 219 -20.93 -2.19 2.39
C ILE A 219 -19.46 -1.78 2.55
N ALA A 220 -19.18 -0.52 2.83
CA ALA A 220 -17.82 -0.05 3.07
C ALA A 220 -17.51 0.05 4.57
N PHE A 221 -16.35 -0.47 4.95
CA PHE A 221 -15.76 -0.31 6.26
C PHE A 221 -14.66 0.75 6.16
N VAL A 222 -14.89 1.87 6.85
CA VAL A 222 -14.07 3.08 6.79
C VAL A 222 -13.49 3.41 8.16
N ARG A 223 -12.55 4.36 8.23
CA ARG A 223 -12.06 4.90 9.50
C ARG A 223 -13.22 5.30 10.41
N ASP A 224 -13.12 4.94 11.68
CA ASP A 224 -14.21 5.08 12.64
C ASP A 224 -14.65 6.54 12.76
N GLU A 225 -13.68 7.47 12.76
CA GLU A 225 -13.91 8.91 12.84
C GLU A 225 -14.68 9.43 11.63
N LEU A 226 -14.50 8.85 10.44
CA LEU A 226 -15.28 9.21 9.25
C LEU A 226 -16.73 8.76 9.37
N LYS A 227 -16.95 7.53 9.86
CA LYS A 227 -18.30 7.02 10.09
C LYS A 227 -19.02 7.91 11.10
N GLU A 228 -18.35 8.26 12.19
CA GLU A 228 -18.92 9.07 13.26
C GLU A 228 -19.12 10.53 12.87
N SER A 229 -18.18 11.17 12.17
CA SER A 229 -18.31 12.60 11.85
C SER A 229 -19.26 12.87 10.69
N LYS A 230 -19.25 12.04 9.65
CA LYS A 230 -19.88 12.37 8.35
C LYS A 230 -20.96 11.38 7.91
N PHE A 231 -20.83 10.10 8.28
CA PHE A 231 -21.66 9.05 7.70
C PHE A 231 -22.58 8.36 8.71
N LYS A 232 -22.93 8.99 9.83
CA LYS A 232 -23.78 8.40 10.90
C LYS A 232 -25.02 7.69 10.32
N ASN A 233 -25.71 8.36 9.40
CA ASN A 233 -26.98 7.90 8.82
C ASN A 233 -26.84 6.99 7.58
N PHE A 234 -25.62 6.77 7.08
CA PHE A 234 -25.39 5.88 5.93
C PHE A 234 -25.22 4.43 6.39
N HIS A 235 -26.22 3.59 6.20
CA HIS A 235 -26.18 2.17 6.61
C HIS A 235 -25.15 1.33 5.82
N CYS A 236 -24.87 1.72 4.58
CA CYS A 236 -23.84 1.09 3.75
C CYS A 236 -22.40 1.44 4.19
N ILE A 237 -22.22 2.41 5.10
CA ILE A 237 -20.91 2.79 5.64
C ILE A 237 -20.85 2.36 7.11
N ARG A 238 -19.81 1.61 7.47
CA ARG A 238 -19.58 1.05 8.81
C ARG A 238 -18.18 1.36 9.31
N LYS A 239 -17.98 1.26 10.62
CA LYS A 239 -16.66 1.46 11.24
C LYS A 239 -15.76 0.28 10.94
N LEU A 240 -14.47 0.53 10.72
CA LEU A 240 -13.48 -0.54 10.57
C LEU A 240 -13.40 -1.43 11.81
N SER A 241 -13.56 -0.85 13.00
CA SER A 241 -13.62 -1.60 14.27
C SER A 241 -14.78 -2.61 14.34
N ASP A 242 -15.84 -2.43 13.55
CA ASP A 242 -16.95 -3.39 13.52
C ASP A 242 -16.65 -4.61 12.65
N LEU A 243 -15.61 -4.57 11.81
CA LEU A 243 -15.33 -5.63 10.82
C LEU A 243 -15.16 -7.01 11.48
N PRO A 244 -14.30 -7.21 12.50
CA PRO A 244 -14.15 -8.51 13.15
C PRO A 244 -15.46 -9.15 13.59
N ARG A 245 -16.32 -8.37 14.26
CA ARG A 245 -17.63 -8.83 14.75
C ARG A 245 -18.61 -9.13 13.63
N GLU A 246 -18.52 -8.42 12.50
CA GLU A 246 -19.37 -8.67 11.34
C GLU A 246 -19.00 -9.99 10.65
N VAL A 247 -17.70 -10.26 10.50
CA VAL A 247 -17.22 -11.42 9.73
C VAL A 247 -17.05 -12.67 10.59
N GLY A 248 -16.89 -12.54 11.91
CA GLY A 248 -16.74 -13.64 12.85
C GLY A 248 -18.05 -14.33 13.26
N LYS A 249 -19.21 -13.84 12.80
CA LYS A 249 -20.54 -14.44 13.05
C LYS A 249 -20.90 -15.57 12.05
N LEU A 250 -19.93 -16.14 11.34
CA LEU A 250 -20.14 -17.15 10.31
C LEU A 250 -19.69 -18.55 10.71
#